data_AF-A0A5K0YCP2-F1
#
_entry.id   AF-A0A5K0YCP2-F1
#
_cell.length_a   1.000
_cell.length_b   1.000
_cell.length_c   1.000
_cell.angle_alpha   90.00
_cell.angle_beta   90.00
_cell.angle_gamma   90.00
#
_symmetry.space_group_name_H-M   'P 1'
#
loop_
_entity.id
_entity.type
_entity.pdbx_description
1 polymer ?
#
loop_
_entity_poly.entity_id
_entity_poly.type
_entity_poly.pdbx_seq_one_letter_code
_entity_poly.pdbx_strand_id
1 'polypeptide(L)'
;MADFVELEAQDGVRMTWNVVPGTKTEAATCVVPVAAVYTPLKPLSGAPTLPYAPLRCRTCRSILNPFCTVDFVAKIWVCPFCYQRNHFPQHYSSISEQNLPAELFPNFSTIEYEAMDAAANAASAIPTVFLFVVDTCLIEEELGSLKLALIQAVDLLPDRSLVGLITFGTFVQVHELGFATMPKSFVFRGGKEVTKDQILEQMNFFGGGKRPPLGVVAGPRDGLAPDSIRRFLLPAAECEFAFNS
;
A
#
# COMPACT_ATOMS: atom_id res chain seq x y z
N MET A 1 -24.75 -10.86 -26.21
CA MET A 1 -23.66 -11.59 -25.51
C MET A 1 -22.68 -10.50 -25.14
N ALA A 2 -22.61 -10.11 -23.87
CA ALA A 2 -21.69 -9.05 -23.45
C ALA A 2 -20.28 -9.46 -23.89
N ASP A 3 -19.54 -8.55 -24.49
CA ASP A 3 -18.18 -8.84 -24.87
C ASP A 3 -17.39 -9.07 -23.57
N PHE A 4 -16.64 -10.17 -23.46
CA PHE A 4 -15.85 -10.44 -22.25
C PHE A 4 -14.84 -9.32 -21.98
N VAL A 5 -14.47 -8.57 -23.02
CA VAL A 5 -13.67 -7.36 -22.93
C VAL A 5 -14.40 -6.26 -22.14
N GLU A 6 -15.72 -6.12 -22.28
CA GLU A 6 -16.51 -5.14 -21.52
C GLU A 6 -16.59 -5.50 -20.03
N LEU A 7 -16.73 -6.79 -19.70
CA LEU A 7 -16.69 -7.24 -18.30
C LEU A 7 -15.32 -7.01 -17.66
N GLU A 8 -14.26 -7.33 -18.40
CA GLU A 8 -12.89 -7.02 -17.98
C GLU A 8 -12.69 -5.50 -17.87
N ALA A 9 -13.30 -4.70 -18.77
CA ALA A 9 -13.29 -3.24 -18.74
C ALA A 9 -13.95 -2.68 -17.47
N GLN A 10 -15.07 -3.26 -17.04
CA GLN A 10 -15.82 -2.83 -15.87
C GLN A 10 -15.16 -3.24 -14.54
N ASP A 11 -14.85 -4.53 -14.39
CA ASP A 11 -14.46 -5.09 -13.08
C ASP A 11 -12.96 -5.41 -12.95
N GLY A 12 -12.19 -5.35 -14.05
CA GLY A 12 -10.79 -5.76 -14.05
C GLY A 12 -10.61 -7.26 -13.80
N VAL A 13 -11.65 -8.07 -14.07
CA VAL A 13 -11.66 -9.52 -13.89
C VAL A 13 -11.78 -10.20 -15.25
N ARG A 14 -10.89 -11.15 -15.52
CA ARG A 14 -10.98 -12.07 -16.66
C ARG A 14 -11.02 -13.51 -16.20
N MET A 15 -12.13 -14.17 -16.47
CA MET A 15 -12.34 -15.57 -16.11
C MET A 15 -11.92 -16.50 -17.25
N THR A 16 -11.36 -17.66 -16.88
CA THR A 16 -11.21 -18.82 -17.78
C THR A 16 -12.56 -19.37 -18.25
N TRP A 17 -13.54 -19.37 -17.34
CA TRP A 17 -14.91 -19.81 -17.59
C TRP A 17 -15.90 -18.80 -16.99
N ASN A 18 -16.67 -18.11 -17.83
CA ASN A 18 -17.74 -17.19 -17.38
C ASN A 18 -19.04 -17.92 -17.01
N VAL A 19 -19.13 -19.21 -17.33
CA VAL A 19 -20.15 -20.13 -16.84
C VAL A 19 -19.41 -21.27 -16.14
N VAL A 20 -19.56 -21.33 -14.82
CA VAL A 20 -18.83 -22.29 -13.97
C VAL A 20 -19.51 -23.65 -14.02
N PRO A 21 -18.76 -24.77 -14.05
CA PRO A 21 -19.34 -26.11 -13.95
C PRO A 21 -20.17 -26.27 -12.67
N GLY A 22 -21.37 -26.87 -12.78
CA GLY A 22 -22.31 -26.98 -11.68
C GLY A 22 -21.93 -28.04 -10.64
N THR A 23 -21.06 -28.97 -11.02
CA THR A 23 -20.62 -30.07 -10.16
C THR A 23 -19.10 -30.23 -10.14
N LYS A 24 -18.58 -30.85 -9.07
CA LYS A 24 -17.15 -31.19 -8.97
C LYS A 24 -16.69 -32.15 -10.06
N THR A 25 -17.56 -33.06 -10.49
CA THR A 25 -17.27 -34.03 -11.56
C THR A 25 -17.08 -33.33 -12.90
N GLU A 26 -17.98 -32.42 -13.26
CA GLU A 26 -17.85 -31.61 -14.49
C GLU A 26 -16.59 -30.73 -14.42
N ALA A 27 -16.34 -30.09 -13.29
CA ALA A 27 -15.12 -29.30 -13.10
C ALA A 27 -13.84 -30.13 -13.26
N ALA A 28 -13.84 -31.40 -12.82
CA ALA A 28 -12.70 -32.30 -12.98
C ALA A 28 -12.48 -32.74 -14.45
N THR A 29 -13.52 -32.66 -15.29
CA THR A 29 -13.38 -32.91 -16.74
C THR A 29 -12.87 -31.70 -17.51
N CYS A 30 -12.96 -30.49 -16.93
CA CYS A 30 -12.41 -29.29 -17.54
C CYS A 30 -10.87 -29.32 -17.47
N VAL A 31 -10.22 -29.38 -18.64
CA VAL A 31 -8.75 -29.34 -18.74
C VAL A 31 -8.18 -28.03 -18.18
N VAL A 32 -8.90 -26.93 -18.39
CA VAL A 32 -8.56 -25.61 -17.83
C VAL A 32 -9.34 -25.42 -16.53
N PRO A 33 -8.68 -25.08 -15.41
CA PRO A 33 -9.36 -24.87 -14.13
C PRO A 33 -10.20 -23.59 -14.14
N VAL A 34 -11.20 -23.52 -13.25
CA VAL A 34 -11.92 -22.28 -12.96
C VAL A 34 -10.98 -21.33 -12.21
N ALA A 35 -10.50 -20.32 -12.92
CA ALA A 35 -9.58 -19.32 -12.44
C ALA A 35 -9.90 -17.93 -13.00
N ALA A 36 -9.41 -16.90 -12.31
CA ALA A 36 -9.57 -15.49 -12.65
C ALA A 36 -8.21 -14.79 -12.67
N VAL A 37 -8.00 -13.90 -13.64
CA VAL A 37 -6.99 -12.85 -13.56
C VAL A 37 -7.71 -11.59 -13.08
N TYR A 38 -7.25 -11.02 -11.96
CA TYR A 38 -7.86 -9.85 -11.34
C TYR A 38 -6.84 -8.72 -11.22
N THR A 39 -7.26 -7.51 -11.57
CA THR A 39 -6.47 -6.27 -11.44
C THR A 39 -7.10 -5.38 -10.36
N PRO A 40 -6.71 -5.51 -9.08
CA PRO A 40 -7.41 -4.84 -7.97
C PRO A 40 -7.35 -3.32 -8.02
N LEU A 41 -6.22 -2.76 -8.48
CA LEU A 41 -5.99 -1.32 -8.58
C LEU A 41 -6.19 -0.82 -10.01
N LYS A 42 -7.13 -1.41 -10.73
CA LYS A 42 -7.49 -0.94 -12.06
C LYS A 42 -8.10 0.46 -11.95
N PRO A 43 -7.65 1.45 -12.75
CA PRO A 43 -8.29 2.76 -12.79
C PRO A 43 -9.77 2.64 -13.17
N LEU A 44 -10.65 3.11 -12.28
CA LEU A 44 -12.10 3.05 -12.48
C LEU A 44 -12.56 4.26 -13.30
N SER A 45 -13.03 4.01 -14.53
CA SER A 45 -13.64 5.06 -15.36
C SER A 45 -15.12 5.23 -14.99
N GLY A 46 -15.43 6.20 -14.14
CA GLY A 46 -16.80 6.67 -13.90
C GLY A 46 -17.45 6.29 -12.57
N ALA A 47 -16.88 5.36 -11.80
CA ALA A 47 -17.30 5.13 -10.42
C ALA A 47 -16.56 6.09 -9.47
N PRO A 48 -17.25 6.86 -8.62
CA PRO A 48 -16.57 7.72 -7.65
C PRO A 48 -16.01 6.89 -6.47
N THR A 49 -14.91 7.36 -5.90
CA THR A 49 -14.47 6.89 -4.57
C THR A 49 -15.48 7.35 -3.53
N LEU A 50 -15.95 6.43 -2.69
CA LEU A 50 -17.01 6.69 -1.71
C LEU A 50 -16.40 7.24 -0.41
N PRO A 51 -16.83 8.43 0.07
CA PRO A 51 -16.21 9.12 1.21
C PRO A 51 -16.71 8.60 2.57
N TYR A 52 -16.94 7.28 2.67
CA TYR A 52 -17.48 6.64 3.86
C TYR A 52 -17.03 5.18 3.94
N ALA A 53 -17.16 4.58 5.12
CA ALA A 53 -16.79 3.18 5.31
C ALA A 53 -17.80 2.21 4.67
N PRO A 54 -17.34 1.05 4.16
CA PRO A 54 -18.21 0.04 3.57
C PRO A 54 -19.16 -0.59 4.59
N LEU A 55 -20.42 -0.82 4.18
CA LEU A 55 -21.37 -1.56 5.01
C LEU A 55 -21.07 -3.06 4.98
N ARG A 56 -20.75 -3.63 6.14
CA ARG A 56 -20.37 -5.05 6.27
C ARG A 56 -21.52 -5.90 6.78
N CYS A 57 -21.64 -7.10 6.24
CA CYS A 57 -22.51 -8.15 6.77
C CYS A 57 -22.11 -8.48 8.21
N ARG A 58 -23.10 -8.61 9.10
CA ARG A 58 -22.88 -8.88 10.53
C ARG A 58 -22.29 -10.26 10.79
N THR A 59 -22.53 -11.22 9.89
CA THR A 59 -22.09 -12.62 10.04
C THR A 59 -20.78 -12.88 9.28
N CYS A 60 -20.79 -12.77 7.95
CA CYS A 60 -19.64 -13.15 7.11
C CYS A 60 -18.68 -12.00 6.78
N ARG A 61 -18.99 -10.76 7.19
CA ARG A 61 -18.19 -9.55 6.92
C ARG A 61 -18.06 -9.13 5.45
N SER A 62 -18.69 -9.83 4.50
CA SER A 62 -18.81 -9.37 3.11
C SER A 62 -19.45 -7.98 3.04
N ILE A 63 -19.07 -7.22 2.02
CA ILE A 63 -19.49 -5.82 1.83
C ILE A 63 -20.82 -5.78 1.05
N LEU A 64 -21.66 -4.79 1.35
CA LEU A 64 -22.85 -4.48 0.56
C LEU A 64 -22.45 -4.26 -0.91
N ASN A 65 -23.18 -4.86 -1.83
CA ASN A 65 -22.86 -4.82 -3.26
C ASN A 65 -24.16 -4.95 -4.07
N PRO A 66 -24.13 -4.71 -5.40
CA PRO A 66 -25.33 -4.71 -6.23
C PRO A 66 -26.08 -6.04 -6.31
N PHE A 67 -25.46 -7.15 -5.89
CA PHE A 67 -26.10 -8.47 -5.86
C PHE A 67 -26.87 -8.76 -4.55
N CYS A 68 -26.86 -7.82 -3.59
CA CYS A 68 -27.68 -7.91 -2.39
C CYS A 68 -29.16 -7.66 -2.70
N THR A 69 -30.07 -8.49 -2.15
CA THR A 69 -31.50 -8.19 -2.19
C THR A 69 -31.85 -7.15 -1.13
N VAL A 70 -32.57 -6.09 -1.51
CA VAL A 70 -32.93 -4.99 -0.62
C VAL A 70 -34.43 -4.91 -0.42
N ASP A 71 -34.84 -4.82 0.84
CA ASP A 71 -36.20 -4.47 1.27
C ASP A 71 -36.20 -3.01 1.74
N PHE A 72 -36.72 -2.12 0.89
CA PHE A 72 -36.78 -0.68 1.17
C PHE A 72 -37.83 -0.31 2.23
N VAL A 73 -38.81 -1.17 2.50
CA VAL A 73 -39.85 -0.92 3.51
C VAL A 73 -39.30 -1.26 4.89
N ALA A 74 -38.74 -2.47 5.03
CA ALA A 74 -38.15 -2.92 6.28
C ALA A 74 -36.75 -2.33 6.53
N LYS A 75 -36.13 -1.68 5.53
CA LYS A 75 -34.75 -1.16 5.56
C LYS A 75 -33.76 -2.28 5.89
N ILE A 76 -33.88 -3.39 5.18
CA ILE A 76 -33.04 -4.58 5.33
C ILE A 76 -32.36 -4.91 4.00
N TRP A 77 -31.14 -5.43 4.06
CA TRP A 77 -30.49 -6.07 2.93
C TRP A 77 -30.07 -7.51 3.27
N VAL A 78 -30.14 -8.38 2.27
CA VAL A 78 -29.79 -9.79 2.38
C VAL A 78 -28.44 -10.01 1.70
N CYS A 79 -27.48 -10.55 2.45
CA CYS A 79 -26.15 -10.84 1.93
C CYS A 79 -26.20 -12.00 0.92
N PRO A 80 -25.64 -11.87 -0.30
CA PRO A 80 -25.70 -12.91 -1.32
C PRO A 80 -24.83 -14.14 -1.01
N PHE A 81 -23.89 -14.01 -0.05
CA PHE A 81 -22.98 -15.10 0.30
C PHE A 81 -23.51 -15.99 1.43
N CYS A 82 -24.03 -15.39 2.49
CA CYS A 82 -24.48 -16.12 3.69
C CYS A 82 -25.98 -16.02 3.97
N TYR A 83 -26.73 -15.30 3.12
CA TYR A 83 -28.17 -15.07 3.25
C TYR A 83 -28.62 -14.39 4.56
N GLN A 84 -27.68 -13.84 5.33
CA GLN A 84 -27.97 -13.06 6.54
C GLN A 84 -28.76 -11.79 6.18
N ARG A 85 -29.83 -11.54 6.93
CA ARG A 85 -30.56 -10.27 6.94
C ARG A 85 -29.82 -9.25 7.80
N ASN A 86 -29.52 -8.09 7.23
CA ASN A 86 -28.81 -7.00 7.89
C ASN A 86 -29.68 -5.74 7.83
N HIS A 87 -29.83 -5.04 8.95
CA HIS A 87 -30.49 -3.74 8.94
C HIS A 87 -29.54 -2.66 8.44
N PHE A 88 -30.05 -1.77 7.61
CA PHE A 88 -29.36 -0.54 7.26
C PHE A 88 -29.14 0.34 8.51
N PRO A 89 -27.98 1.01 8.61
CA PRO A 89 -27.73 1.98 9.68
C PRO A 89 -28.55 3.27 9.44
N GLN A 90 -28.61 4.14 10.45
CA GLN A 90 -29.47 5.33 10.43
C GLN A 90 -29.17 6.32 9.27
N HIS A 91 -27.91 6.41 8.84
CA HIS A 91 -27.51 7.26 7.71
C HIS A 91 -28.03 6.75 6.34
N TYR A 92 -28.56 5.52 6.28
CA TYR A 92 -29.26 4.98 5.11
C TYR A 92 -30.80 5.06 5.26
N SER A 93 -31.31 5.83 6.22
CA SER A 93 -32.77 5.92 6.50
C SER A 93 -33.61 6.36 5.29
N SER A 94 -33.04 7.17 4.39
CA SER A 94 -33.67 7.68 3.18
C SER A 94 -33.58 6.73 1.97
N ILE A 95 -33.00 5.53 2.11
CA ILE A 95 -32.83 4.59 0.99
C ILE A 95 -34.18 4.23 0.35
N SER A 96 -34.28 4.31 -0.97
CA SER A 96 -35.45 3.88 -1.74
C SER A 96 -35.00 3.43 -3.14
N GLU A 97 -35.93 2.92 -3.95
CA GLU A 97 -35.65 2.60 -5.36
C GLU A 97 -35.15 3.81 -6.15
N GLN A 98 -35.61 5.02 -5.80
CA GLN A 98 -35.22 6.28 -6.44
C GLN A 98 -33.99 6.93 -5.78
N ASN A 99 -33.60 6.47 -4.59
CA ASN A 99 -32.50 7.00 -3.80
C ASN A 99 -31.58 5.85 -3.35
N LEU A 100 -30.88 5.27 -4.32
CA LEU A 100 -29.94 4.18 -4.10
C LEU A 100 -28.55 4.73 -3.74
N PRO A 101 -27.88 4.15 -2.73
CA PRO A 101 -26.47 4.37 -2.50
C PRO A 101 -25.64 3.85 -3.68
N ALA A 102 -24.46 4.42 -3.88
CA ALA A 102 -23.62 4.12 -5.03
C ALA A 102 -23.31 2.61 -5.15
N GLU A 103 -22.99 1.96 -4.03
CA GLU A 103 -22.66 0.53 -3.93
C GLU A 103 -23.79 -0.45 -4.29
N LEU A 104 -25.00 0.05 -4.58
CA LEU A 104 -26.12 -0.76 -5.08
C LEU A 104 -26.43 -0.53 -6.56
N PHE A 105 -25.77 0.40 -7.25
CA PHE A 105 -25.97 0.55 -8.68
C PHE A 105 -25.35 -0.64 -9.42
N PRO A 106 -26.08 -1.28 -10.38
CA PRO A 106 -25.57 -2.45 -11.09
C PRO A 106 -24.25 -2.23 -11.86
N ASN A 107 -24.00 -1.00 -12.31
CA ASN A 107 -22.76 -0.61 -12.98
C ASN A 107 -21.60 -0.30 -12.01
N PHE A 108 -21.84 -0.32 -10.70
CA PHE A 108 -20.85 -0.09 -9.63
C PHE A 108 -20.59 -1.40 -8.86
N SER A 109 -20.41 -2.50 -9.60
CA SER A 109 -19.92 -3.78 -9.07
C SER A 109 -18.49 -3.70 -8.52
N THR A 110 -17.69 -2.78 -9.06
CA THR A 110 -16.36 -2.43 -8.58
C THR A 110 -16.35 -0.98 -8.14
N ILE A 111 -15.99 -0.75 -6.88
CA ILE A 111 -15.97 0.57 -6.23
C ILE A 111 -14.81 0.66 -5.26
N GLU A 112 -14.38 1.89 -4.96
CA GLU A 112 -13.38 2.20 -3.96
C GLU A 112 -14.02 2.96 -2.81
N TYR A 113 -13.61 2.65 -1.58
CA TYR A 113 -14.02 3.36 -0.38
C TYR A 113 -12.82 4.13 0.16
N GLU A 114 -13.02 5.38 0.55
CA GLU A 114 -11.99 6.09 1.30
C GLU A 114 -11.79 5.43 2.67
N ALA A 115 -10.52 5.19 3.02
CA ALA A 115 -10.20 4.76 4.36
C ALA A 115 -10.55 5.90 5.33
N MET A 116 -11.54 5.69 6.20
CA MET A 116 -11.97 6.67 7.21
C MET A 116 -10.80 7.10 8.13
N ASP A 117 -9.80 6.23 8.30
CA ASP A 117 -8.58 6.51 9.05
C ASP A 117 -7.59 7.41 8.30
N ALA A 118 -7.63 7.50 6.97
CA ALA A 118 -6.69 8.33 6.21
C ALA A 118 -7.02 9.83 6.30
N ALA A 119 -8.30 10.19 6.38
CA ALA A 119 -8.73 11.58 6.55
C ALA A 119 -8.59 12.06 8.01
N ALA A 120 -8.88 11.21 9.00
CA ALA A 120 -8.68 11.53 10.41
C ALA A 120 -7.20 11.50 10.85
N ASN A 121 -6.37 10.68 10.18
CA ASN A 121 -4.94 10.55 10.47
C ASN A 121 -4.06 11.12 9.35
N ALA A 122 -4.52 12.09 8.54
CA ALA A 122 -3.64 12.76 7.56
C ALA A 122 -2.42 13.43 8.22
N ALA A 123 -2.51 13.76 9.52
CA ALA A 123 -1.41 14.23 10.36
C ALA A 123 -0.50 13.10 10.92
N SER A 124 -0.93 11.84 10.83
CA SER A 124 -0.23 10.64 11.31
C SER A 124 0.04 9.62 10.18
N ALA A 125 -0.22 9.98 8.92
CA ALA A 125 0.13 9.14 7.77
C ALA A 125 1.66 8.98 7.76
N ILE A 126 2.11 7.74 7.94
CA ILE A 126 3.53 7.41 7.87
C ILE A 126 4.01 7.82 6.47
N PRO A 127 5.01 8.70 6.35
CA PRO A 127 5.49 9.14 5.04
C PRO A 127 6.03 7.95 4.25
N THR A 128 5.83 7.99 2.93
CA THR A 128 6.44 7.02 2.00
C THR A 128 7.96 7.08 2.11
N VAL A 129 8.63 5.94 2.18
CA VAL A 129 10.09 5.86 2.34
C VAL A 129 10.71 5.29 1.07
N PHE A 130 11.67 6.01 0.49
CA PHE A 130 12.48 5.58 -0.64
C PHE A 130 13.93 5.45 -0.19
N LEU A 131 14.47 4.23 -0.24
CA LEU A 131 15.87 3.96 0.12
C LEU A 131 16.62 3.59 -1.16
N PHE A 132 17.48 4.49 -1.63
CA PHE A 132 18.34 4.23 -2.77
C PHE A 132 19.55 3.42 -2.33
N VAL A 133 19.74 2.24 -2.93
CA VAL A 133 20.87 1.35 -2.67
C VAL A 133 21.67 1.22 -3.96
N VAL A 134 22.84 1.85 -3.99
CA VAL A 134 23.59 2.14 -5.23
C VAL A 134 24.91 1.40 -5.25
N ASP A 135 25.13 0.60 -6.30
CA ASP A 135 26.45 0.02 -6.58
C ASP A 135 27.38 1.09 -7.18
N THR A 136 28.58 1.18 -6.64
CA THR A 136 29.64 2.09 -7.10
C THR A 136 30.73 1.38 -7.89
N CYS A 137 30.65 0.06 -8.06
CA CYS A 137 31.57 -0.75 -8.88
C CYS A 137 31.28 -0.60 -10.39
N LEU A 138 31.02 0.62 -10.85
CA LEU A 138 30.67 0.96 -12.23
C LEU A 138 31.75 1.85 -12.84
N ILE A 139 31.83 1.86 -14.17
CA ILE A 139 32.67 2.84 -14.88
C ILE A 139 32.10 4.25 -14.73
N GLU A 140 32.96 5.28 -14.87
CA GLU A 140 32.58 6.67 -14.59
C GLU A 140 31.39 7.17 -15.43
N GLU A 141 31.30 6.75 -16.69
CA GLU A 141 30.21 7.13 -17.60
C GLU A 141 28.84 6.58 -17.15
N GLU A 142 28.80 5.31 -16.75
CA GLU A 142 27.59 4.67 -16.23
C GLU A 142 27.20 5.25 -14.87
N LEU A 143 28.18 5.48 -13.99
CA LEU A 143 27.95 6.11 -12.70
C LEU A 143 27.43 7.54 -12.87
N GLY A 144 27.95 8.30 -13.84
CA GLY A 144 27.45 9.62 -14.21
C GLY A 144 25.99 9.58 -14.67
N SER A 145 25.65 8.61 -15.53
CA SER A 145 24.27 8.41 -16.01
C SER A 145 23.32 8.01 -14.87
N LEU A 146 23.76 7.14 -13.97
CA LEU A 146 23.00 6.70 -12.80
C LEU A 146 22.72 7.87 -11.84
N LYS A 147 23.71 8.73 -11.59
CA LYS A 147 23.53 9.93 -10.77
C LYS A 147 22.42 10.84 -11.31
N LEU A 148 22.42 11.10 -12.62
CA LEU A 148 21.39 11.92 -13.26
C LEU A 148 19.99 11.29 -13.13
N ALA A 149 19.89 9.97 -13.33
CA ALA A 149 18.62 9.25 -13.18
C ALA A 149 18.12 9.27 -11.72
N LEU A 150 19.01 9.17 -10.74
CA LEU A 150 18.66 9.25 -9.31
C LEU A 150 18.15 10.64 -8.93
N ILE A 151 18.80 11.71 -9.40
CA ILE A 151 18.33 13.09 -9.17
C ILE A 151 16.93 13.25 -9.75
N GLN A 152 16.72 12.85 -11.01
CA GLN A 152 15.40 12.90 -11.64
C GLN A 152 14.35 12.07 -10.87
N ALA A 153 14.72 10.90 -10.34
CA ALA A 153 13.81 10.07 -9.57
C ALA A 153 13.40 10.76 -8.25
N VAL A 154 14.33 11.45 -7.58
CA VAL A 154 14.06 12.22 -6.35
C VAL A 154 13.11 13.38 -6.63
N ASP A 155 13.28 14.10 -7.75
CA ASP A 155 12.39 15.21 -8.16
C ASP A 155 10.94 14.77 -8.43
N LEU A 156 10.73 13.49 -8.73
CA LEU A 156 9.40 12.91 -8.98
C LEU A 156 8.73 12.39 -7.69
N LEU A 157 9.43 12.38 -6.55
CA LEU A 157 8.87 11.89 -5.29
C LEU A 157 7.93 12.92 -4.67
N PRO A 158 6.85 12.49 -3.98
CA PRO A 158 6.04 13.39 -3.18
C PRO A 158 6.87 14.09 -2.10
N ASP A 159 6.65 15.40 -1.86
CA ASP A 159 7.45 16.24 -0.96
C ASP A 159 7.67 15.67 0.46
N ARG A 160 6.63 15.00 0.99
CA ARG A 160 6.66 14.41 2.35
C ARG A 160 7.33 13.05 2.40
N SER A 161 7.77 12.51 1.27
CA SER A 161 8.46 11.22 1.24
C SER A 161 9.82 11.35 1.90
N LEU A 162 10.20 10.33 2.67
CA LEU A 162 11.53 10.23 3.24
C LEU A 162 12.47 9.53 2.27
N VAL A 163 13.65 10.08 2.09
CA VAL A 163 14.70 9.57 1.21
C VAL A 163 15.93 9.20 2.03
N GLY A 164 16.50 8.04 1.75
CA GLY A 164 17.79 7.60 2.27
C GLY A 164 18.72 7.11 1.17
N LEU A 165 20.02 7.12 1.45
CA LEU A 165 21.05 6.64 0.53
C LEU A 165 21.97 5.63 1.21
N ILE A 166 22.19 4.52 0.51
CA ILE A 166 23.24 3.54 0.78
C ILE A 166 24.04 3.37 -0.50
N THR A 167 25.37 3.50 -0.42
CA THR A 167 26.25 3.14 -1.53
C THR A 167 27.05 1.91 -1.15
N PHE A 168 27.39 1.07 -2.13
CA PHE A 168 28.20 -0.10 -1.86
C PHE A 168 29.21 -0.40 -2.97
N GLY A 169 30.26 -1.13 -2.56
CA GLY A 169 31.26 -1.75 -3.41
C GLY A 169 31.95 -2.84 -2.60
N THR A 170 33.26 -2.72 -2.36
CA THR A 170 33.95 -3.58 -1.37
C THR A 170 33.41 -3.38 0.06
N PHE A 171 32.97 -2.16 0.38
CA PHE A 171 32.35 -1.78 1.64
C PHE A 171 30.94 -1.24 1.38
N VAL A 172 30.08 -1.32 2.39
CA VAL A 172 28.74 -0.74 2.37
C VAL A 172 28.78 0.55 3.19
N GLN A 173 28.29 1.65 2.63
CA GLN A 173 28.26 2.96 3.26
C GLN A 173 26.82 3.41 3.42
N VAL A 174 26.40 3.64 4.68
CA VAL A 174 25.09 4.21 4.99
C VAL A 174 25.26 5.70 5.26
N HIS A 175 24.63 6.55 4.45
CA HIS A 175 24.86 8.00 4.47
C HIS A 175 23.91 8.71 5.43
N GLU A 176 24.47 9.57 6.28
CA GLU A 176 23.72 10.47 7.15
C GLU A 176 23.45 11.77 6.38
N LEU A 177 22.25 11.89 5.82
CA LEU A 177 21.84 13.03 4.98
C LEU A 177 21.50 14.27 5.79
N GLY A 178 21.07 14.11 7.06
CA GLY A 178 20.58 15.19 7.93
C GLY A 178 21.61 16.21 8.40
N PHE A 179 22.87 16.12 7.98
CA PHE A 179 23.93 17.03 8.42
C PHE A 179 24.66 17.66 7.22
N ALA A 180 24.05 18.70 6.63
CA ALA A 180 24.53 19.36 5.42
C ALA A 180 25.93 20.01 5.55
N THR A 181 26.40 20.29 6.76
CA THR A 181 27.71 20.94 6.97
C THR A 181 28.90 19.98 6.87
N MET A 182 28.68 18.66 7.04
CA MET A 182 29.73 17.65 6.87
C MET A 182 29.13 16.30 6.52
N PRO A 183 29.42 15.72 5.35
CA PRO A 183 28.93 14.39 5.00
C PRO A 183 29.49 13.35 5.98
N LYS A 184 28.60 12.55 6.57
CA LYS A 184 28.96 11.43 7.45
C LYS A 184 28.39 10.15 6.87
N SER A 185 29.15 9.07 6.95
CA SER A 185 28.67 7.75 6.58
C SER A 185 29.17 6.68 7.54
N PHE A 186 28.34 5.65 7.73
CA PHE A 186 28.69 4.46 8.50
C PHE A 186 29.15 3.37 7.55
N VAL A 187 30.38 2.90 7.74
CA VAL A 187 31.02 1.94 6.82
C VAL A 187 30.99 0.54 7.42
N PHE A 188 30.39 -0.39 6.69
CA PHE A 188 30.32 -1.80 7.04
C PHE A 188 31.14 -2.63 6.04
N ARG A 189 31.70 -3.73 6.52
CA ARG A 189 32.44 -4.68 5.67
C ARG A 189 31.45 -5.51 4.86
N GLY A 190 31.54 -5.48 3.52
CA GLY A 190 30.64 -6.24 2.65
C GLY A 190 30.76 -7.76 2.81
N GLY A 191 31.93 -8.26 3.22
CA GLY A 191 32.18 -9.69 3.46
C GLY A 191 31.73 -10.21 4.83
N LYS A 192 31.07 -9.39 5.67
CA LYS A 192 30.60 -9.79 7.00
C LYS A 192 29.12 -9.48 7.13
N GLU A 193 28.33 -10.49 7.45
CA GLU A 193 26.93 -10.29 7.81
C GLU A 193 26.82 -9.52 9.15
N VAL A 194 25.98 -8.49 9.16
CA VAL A 194 25.75 -7.63 10.33
C VAL A 194 24.29 -7.77 10.74
N THR A 195 24.04 -8.14 11.99
CA THR A 195 22.68 -8.35 12.48
C THR A 195 21.97 -7.02 12.73
N LYS A 196 20.63 -7.03 12.75
CA LYS A 196 19.81 -5.86 13.08
C LYS A 196 20.28 -5.16 14.38
N ASP A 197 20.54 -5.93 15.44
CA ASP A 197 20.96 -5.38 16.73
C ASP A 197 22.35 -4.71 16.64
N GLN A 198 23.26 -5.31 15.88
CA GLN A 198 24.58 -4.73 15.61
C GLN A 198 24.49 -3.45 14.80
N ILE A 199 23.59 -3.38 13.80
CA ILE A 199 23.34 -2.16 13.02
C ILE A 199 22.78 -1.07 13.94
N LEU A 200 21.77 -1.38 14.74
CA LEU A 200 21.16 -0.42 15.65
C LEU A 200 22.15 0.12 16.69
N GLU A 201 23.05 -0.73 17.18
CA GLU A 201 24.13 -0.36 18.10
C GLU A 201 25.22 0.48 17.41
N GLN A 202 25.76 0.01 16.28
CA GLN A 202 26.85 0.69 15.56
C GLN A 202 26.42 2.03 14.95
N MET A 203 25.15 2.13 14.55
CA MET A 203 24.55 3.38 14.07
C MET A 203 23.84 4.14 15.19
N ASN A 204 24.12 3.88 16.47
CA ASN A 204 23.65 4.68 17.60
C ASN A 204 22.14 5.05 17.56
N PHE A 205 21.29 4.13 17.14
CA PHE A 205 19.84 4.37 17.05
C PHE A 205 19.17 4.46 18.43
N PHE A 206 19.81 3.89 19.46
CA PHE A 206 19.38 3.98 20.84
C PHE A 206 20.27 5.00 21.56
N GLY A 207 19.77 6.23 21.76
CA GLY A 207 20.47 7.31 22.47
C GLY A 207 20.58 7.07 23.98
N GLY A 208 21.18 5.95 24.40
CA GLY A 208 21.33 5.56 25.80
C GLY A 208 20.07 4.98 26.48
N GLY A 209 18.99 4.77 25.73
CA GLY A 209 17.75 4.13 26.21
C GLY A 209 17.86 2.61 26.36
N LYS A 210 17.01 2.01 27.20
CA LYS A 210 16.96 0.55 27.43
C LYS A 210 16.56 -0.18 26.14
N ARG A 211 17.39 -1.14 25.71
CA ARG A 211 17.12 -2.02 24.57
C ARG A 211 15.84 -2.85 24.81
N PRO A 212 14.97 -3.05 23.80
CA PRO A 212 13.89 -4.02 23.91
C PRO A 212 14.45 -5.45 23.95
N PRO A 213 13.73 -6.41 24.56
CA PRO A 213 14.13 -7.81 24.56
C PRO A 213 14.21 -8.37 23.12
N LEU A 214 15.15 -9.30 22.92
CA LEU A 214 15.41 -9.99 21.64
C LEU A 214 14.10 -10.53 21.02
N GLY A 215 13.87 -10.21 19.75
CA GLY A 215 12.70 -10.68 18.98
C GLY A 215 11.56 -9.67 18.81
N VAL A 216 11.64 -8.48 19.42
CA VAL A 216 10.64 -7.41 19.26
C VAL A 216 11.12 -6.38 18.24
N VAL A 217 10.23 -5.92 17.34
CA VAL A 217 10.52 -4.77 16.47
C VAL A 217 10.52 -3.51 17.34
N ALA A 218 11.72 -2.99 17.63
CA ALA A 218 11.92 -1.76 18.38
C ALA A 218 11.10 -0.61 17.77
N GLY A 219 10.20 -0.03 18.57
CA GLY A 219 9.39 1.12 18.20
C GLY A 219 9.74 2.37 19.02
N PRO A 220 9.00 3.47 18.84
CA PRO A 220 9.18 4.70 19.63
C PRO A 220 9.09 4.50 21.15
N ARG A 221 8.39 3.44 21.59
CA ARG A 221 8.25 3.06 23.01
C ARG A 221 9.51 2.42 23.59
N ASP A 222 10.43 1.94 22.74
CA ASP A 222 11.66 1.23 23.11
C ASP A 222 12.91 2.12 23.06
N GLY A 223 12.73 3.45 23.09
CA GLY A 223 13.83 4.42 23.09
C GLY A 223 14.44 4.71 21.71
N LEU A 224 13.82 4.22 20.63
CA LEU A 224 14.15 4.62 19.26
C LEU A 224 13.59 6.03 19.02
N ALA A 225 14.44 7.04 19.19
CA ALA A 225 14.01 8.42 18.99
C ALA A 225 13.74 8.66 17.49
N PRO A 226 12.61 9.30 17.11
CA PRO A 226 12.33 9.66 15.71
C PRO A 226 13.48 10.45 15.07
N ASP A 227 14.15 11.29 15.87
CA ASP A 227 15.30 12.09 15.43
C ASP A 227 16.53 11.22 15.08
N SER A 228 16.66 10.03 15.67
CA SER A 228 17.73 9.09 15.32
C SER A 228 17.53 8.44 13.96
N ILE A 229 16.29 8.35 13.46
CA ILE A 229 15.96 7.87 12.11
C ILE A 229 16.03 9.01 11.10
N ARG A 230 15.55 10.20 11.46
CA ARG A 230 15.53 11.40 10.60
C ARG A 230 16.91 11.82 10.08
N ARG A 231 17.99 11.46 10.78
CA ARG A 231 19.35 11.75 10.31
C ARG A 231 19.76 10.95 9.06
N PHE A 232 19.16 9.79 8.84
CA PHE A 232 19.40 8.94 7.67
C PHE A 232 18.29 9.05 6.61
N LEU A 233 17.09 9.41 7.05
CA LEU A 233 15.89 9.53 6.22
C LEU A 233 15.37 10.96 6.27
N LEU A 234 15.66 11.75 5.22
CA LEU A 234 15.23 13.15 5.11
C LEU A 234 14.02 13.31 4.19
N PRO A 235 13.17 14.33 4.40
CA PRO A 235 12.16 14.70 3.41
C PRO A 235 12.79 14.97 2.04
N ALA A 236 12.13 14.54 0.96
CA ALA A 236 12.61 14.72 -0.41
C ALA A 236 12.93 16.20 -0.72
N ALA A 237 12.10 17.13 -0.23
CA ALA A 237 12.32 18.57 -0.38
C ALA A 237 13.62 19.09 0.29
N GLU A 238 14.17 18.37 1.27
CA GLU A 238 15.42 18.73 1.95
C GLU A 238 16.64 18.01 1.33
N CYS A 239 16.42 17.08 0.40
CA CYS A 239 17.46 16.26 -0.21
C CYS A 239 18.17 16.93 -1.39
N GLU A 240 17.58 17.96 -2.01
CA GLU A 240 18.15 18.68 -3.16
C GLU A 240 19.59 19.19 -2.89
N PHE A 241 19.89 19.59 -1.65
CA PHE A 241 21.23 20.09 -1.30
C PHE A 241 22.23 18.95 -0.98
N ALA A 242 21.73 17.81 -0.50
CA ALA A 242 22.56 16.69 -0.04
C ALA A 242 23.06 15.79 -1.18
N PHE A 243 22.29 15.65 -2.27
CA PHE A 243 22.67 14.82 -3.43
C PHE A 243 23.48 15.57 -4.50
N ASN A 244 23.42 16.90 -4.51
CA ASN A 244 24.10 17.75 -5.49
C ASN A 244 25.50 18.25 -5.05
N SER A 245 25.93 17.92 -3.83
CA SER A 245 27.27 18.24 -3.29
C SER A 245 28.24 17.07 -3.46
#